data_AF-A0A1H9J3Z9-F1
#
_entry.id   AF-A0A1H9J3Z9-F1
#
_cell.length_a   1.000
_cell.length_b   1.000
_cell.length_c   1.000
_cell.angle_alpha   90.00
_cell.angle_beta   90.00
_cell.angle_gamma   90.00
#
_symmetry.space_group_name_H-M   'P 1'
#
loop_
_entity.id
_entity.type
_entity.pdbx_description
1 polymer ?
#
loop_
_entity_poly.entity_id
_entity_poly.type
_entity_poly.pdbx_seq_one_letter_code
_entity_poly.pdbx_strand_id
1 'polypeptide(L)'
;MRKATLIFIIIVIIGAIGYRFYTPSTDSRQHAQQQALAQFAALPGYRLLKQQEPQLWQEVSESFMHSLAAEHSQQQAIGEVRGQLTELVNLRIVKADDRAVTGYIAVAVQEMQALNKISAESCYRFLYPQVSGGVNIGELLSPQMNQVDEEALEQLFLHSQDGDRPRDIAAAHNALNDVVKRLYPQWGNELQQLNQPEDLATDHQKLCVMSIDLYRTILTLPQPKAANLIRQMVVG
;
A
#
# COMPACT_ATOMS: atom_id res chain seq x y z
N MET A 1 27.94 -19.13 -61.34
CA MET A 1 28.13 -19.54 -59.93
C MET A 1 28.63 -18.41 -59.03
N ARG A 2 29.68 -17.65 -59.39
CA ARG A 2 30.28 -16.57 -58.57
C ARG A 2 29.34 -15.42 -58.12
N LYS A 3 28.34 -15.04 -58.93
CA LYS A 3 27.40 -13.93 -58.62
C LYS A 3 26.36 -14.30 -57.54
N ALA A 4 25.91 -15.56 -57.53
CA ALA A 4 24.93 -16.03 -56.54
C ALA A 4 25.52 -16.09 -55.12
N THR A 5 26.80 -16.47 -55.02
CA THR A 5 27.53 -16.50 -53.74
C THR A 5 27.71 -15.11 -53.13
N LEU A 6 27.95 -14.09 -53.96
CA LEU A 6 28.09 -12.69 -53.51
C LEU A 6 26.79 -12.11 -52.94
N ILE A 7 25.66 -12.39 -53.59
CA ILE A 7 24.34 -11.93 -53.12
C ILE A 7 23.98 -12.57 -51.78
N PHE A 8 24.25 -13.86 -51.61
CA PHE A 8 23.99 -14.58 -50.36
C PHE A 8 24.84 -14.01 -49.20
N ILE A 9 26.12 -13.72 -49.46
CA ILE A 9 27.01 -13.10 -48.47
C ILE A 9 26.50 -11.71 -48.06
N ILE A 10 26.04 -10.90 -49.02
CA ILE A 10 25.50 -9.57 -48.73
C ILE A 10 24.25 -9.64 -47.85
N ILE A 11 23.33 -10.58 -48.12
CA ILE A 11 22.11 -10.76 -47.31
C ILE A 11 22.45 -11.19 -45.89
N VAL A 12 23.41 -12.10 -45.72
CA VAL A 12 23.86 -12.55 -44.39
C VAL A 12 24.53 -11.41 -43.61
N ILE A 13 25.35 -10.59 -44.27
CA ILE A 13 26.01 -9.44 -43.64
C ILE A 13 24.97 -8.38 -43.25
N ILE A 14 24.02 -8.04 -44.13
CA ILE A 14 22.95 -7.08 -43.82
C ILE A 14 22.07 -7.61 -42.69
N GLY A 15 21.73 -8.91 -42.69
CA GLY A 15 20.98 -9.55 -41.61
C GLY A 15 21.73 -9.51 -40.27
N ALA A 16 23.04 -9.77 -40.27
CA ALA A 16 23.88 -9.72 -39.07
C ALA A 16 24.06 -8.30 -38.54
N ILE A 17 24.20 -7.30 -39.43
CA ILE A 17 24.26 -5.88 -39.06
C ILE A 17 22.90 -5.43 -38.51
N GLY A 18 21.80 -5.75 -39.21
CA GLY A 18 20.44 -5.46 -38.77
C GLY A 18 20.14 -6.07 -37.40
N TYR A 19 20.55 -7.31 -37.14
CA TYR A 19 20.40 -7.95 -35.83
C TYR A 19 21.18 -7.22 -34.73
N ARG A 20 22.41 -6.76 -35.01
CA ARG A 20 23.22 -5.98 -34.07
C ARG A 20 22.67 -4.58 -33.76
N PHE A 21 21.96 -3.97 -34.70
CA PHE A 21 21.30 -2.68 -34.50
C PHE A 21 19.87 -2.83 -33.94
N TYR A 22 19.27 -4.01 -34.03
CA TYR A 22 17.92 -4.30 -33.50
C TYR A 22 17.94 -4.80 -32.05
N THR A 23 19.10 -5.21 -31.50
CA THR A 23 19.21 -5.44 -30.06
C THR A 23 19.07 -4.10 -29.34
N PRO A 24 18.00 -3.87 -28.54
CA PRO A 24 17.86 -2.63 -27.78
C PRO A 24 19.11 -2.46 -26.91
N SER A 25 19.77 -1.30 -27.01
CA SER A 25 20.98 -1.03 -26.25
C SER A 25 20.66 -1.17 -24.75
N THR A 26 21.51 -1.89 -24.03
CA THR A 26 21.45 -2.04 -22.57
C THR A 26 21.40 -0.68 -21.87
N ASP A 27 22.02 0.32 -22.48
CA ASP A 27 22.05 1.73 -22.05
C ASP A 27 20.65 2.35 -21.96
N SER A 28 19.78 2.12 -22.97
CA SER A 28 18.40 2.65 -22.95
C SER A 28 17.55 2.01 -21.86
N ARG A 29 17.73 0.71 -21.57
CA ARG A 29 17.01 0.04 -20.47
C ARG A 29 17.48 0.53 -19.11
N GLN A 30 18.78 0.71 -18.92
CA GLN A 30 19.35 1.25 -17.68
C GLN A 30 18.87 2.68 -17.42
N HIS A 31 18.87 3.53 -18.43
CA HIS A 31 18.32 4.89 -18.32
C HIS A 31 16.83 4.91 -17.96
N ALA A 32 16.01 4.05 -18.60
CA ALA A 32 14.59 3.96 -18.29
C ALA A 32 14.35 3.50 -16.84
N GLN A 33 15.11 2.51 -16.37
CA GLN A 33 15.03 2.03 -14.99
C GLN A 33 15.46 3.10 -13.97
N GLN A 34 16.55 3.83 -14.25
CA GLN A 34 16.97 4.96 -13.41
C GLN A 34 15.92 6.07 -13.34
N GLN A 35 15.28 6.37 -14.47
CA GLN A 35 14.21 7.36 -14.53
C GLN A 35 12.98 6.90 -13.73
N ALA A 36 12.59 5.62 -13.85
CA ALA A 36 11.49 5.04 -13.08
C ALA A 36 11.78 5.09 -11.57
N LEU A 37 13.00 4.76 -11.15
CA LEU A 37 13.42 4.87 -9.74
C LEU A 37 13.41 6.32 -9.25
N ALA A 38 13.84 7.28 -10.07
CA ALA A 38 13.81 8.69 -9.73
C ALA A 38 12.36 9.21 -9.57
N GLN A 39 11.45 8.77 -10.43
CA GLN A 39 10.02 9.08 -10.32
C GLN A 39 9.40 8.44 -9.07
N PHE A 40 9.70 7.17 -8.81
CA PHE A 40 9.27 6.47 -7.61
C PHE A 40 9.74 7.18 -6.32
N ALA A 41 11.02 7.58 -6.28
CA ALA A 41 11.59 8.34 -5.16
C ALA A 41 10.98 9.75 -5.00
N ALA A 42 10.29 10.27 -6.01
CA ALA A 42 9.63 11.57 -5.98
C ALA A 42 8.17 11.49 -5.50
N LEU A 43 7.58 10.31 -5.42
CA LEU A 43 6.21 10.12 -4.95
C LEU A 43 6.07 10.59 -3.48
N PRO A 44 4.89 11.11 -3.09
CA PRO A 44 4.59 11.41 -1.69
C PRO A 44 4.80 10.17 -0.81
N GLY A 45 5.28 10.39 0.42
CA GLY A 45 5.63 9.32 1.35
C GLY A 45 6.99 8.69 1.04
N TYR A 46 7.25 8.26 -0.20
CA TYR A 46 8.53 7.63 -0.59
C TYR A 46 9.71 8.60 -0.57
N ARG A 47 9.50 9.87 -0.93
CA ARG A 47 10.53 10.91 -0.77
C ARG A 47 10.96 11.10 0.68
N LEU A 48 10.01 10.96 1.62
CA LEU A 48 10.27 11.06 3.06
C LEU A 48 10.90 9.78 3.59
N LEU A 49 10.44 8.61 3.12
CA LEU A 49 11.03 7.31 3.42
C LEU A 49 12.54 7.31 3.12
N LYS A 50 12.93 7.82 1.94
CA LYS A 50 14.34 7.95 1.55
C LYS A 50 15.17 8.80 2.52
N GLN A 51 14.58 9.83 3.11
CA GLN A 51 15.26 10.76 4.01
C GLN A 51 15.29 10.26 5.46
N GLN A 52 14.17 9.72 5.92
CA GLN A 52 13.93 9.36 7.32
C GLN A 52 14.37 7.92 7.63
N GLU A 53 14.23 7.00 6.67
CA GLU A 53 14.45 5.56 6.83
C GLU A 53 15.33 5.00 5.70
N PRO A 54 16.61 5.40 5.60
CA PRO A 54 17.46 5.08 4.45
C PRO A 54 17.70 3.57 4.26
N GLN A 55 17.65 2.77 5.34
CA GLN A 55 17.78 1.32 5.26
C GLN A 55 16.54 0.69 4.61
N LEU A 56 15.35 1.01 5.10
CA LEU A 56 14.10 0.54 4.50
C LEU A 56 13.93 1.04 3.07
N TRP A 57 14.35 2.27 2.77
CA TRP A 57 14.37 2.79 1.40
C TRP A 57 15.20 1.92 0.45
N GLN A 58 16.36 1.43 0.90
CA GLN A 58 17.19 0.55 0.08
C GLN A 58 16.42 -0.72 -0.30
N GLU A 59 15.84 -1.41 0.69
CA GLU A 59 15.07 -2.65 0.49
C GLU A 59 13.87 -2.45 -0.44
N VAL A 60 13.12 -1.36 -0.23
CA VAL A 60 11.95 -1.00 -1.03
C VAL A 60 12.36 -0.65 -2.46
N SER A 61 13.45 0.11 -2.64
CA SER A 61 13.94 0.48 -3.97
C SER A 61 14.48 -0.72 -4.76
N GLU A 62 15.14 -1.67 -4.07
CA GLU A 62 15.62 -2.92 -4.68
C GLU A 62 14.43 -3.80 -5.11
N SER A 63 13.41 -3.93 -4.25
CA SER A 63 12.17 -4.66 -4.58
C SER A 63 11.43 -4.05 -5.76
N PHE A 64 11.33 -2.72 -5.80
CA PHE A 64 10.73 -1.98 -6.91
C PHE A 64 11.48 -2.25 -8.22
N MET A 65 12.81 -2.17 -8.19
CA MET A 65 13.65 -2.43 -9.36
C MET A 65 13.59 -3.89 -9.82
N HIS A 66 13.47 -4.83 -8.89
CA HIS A 66 13.26 -6.24 -9.20
C HIS A 66 11.92 -6.46 -9.93
N SER A 67 10.85 -5.81 -9.47
CA SER A 67 9.53 -5.84 -10.12
C SER A 67 9.58 -5.29 -11.55
N LEU A 68 10.27 -4.16 -11.78
CA LEU A 68 10.47 -3.64 -13.15
C LEU A 68 11.29 -4.59 -14.03
N ALA A 69 12.27 -5.29 -13.47
CA ALA A 69 13.06 -6.28 -14.21
C ALA A 69 12.23 -7.52 -14.58
N ALA A 70 11.16 -7.81 -13.84
CA ALA A 70 10.16 -8.82 -14.15
C ALA A 70 9.08 -8.34 -15.15
N GLU A 71 9.31 -7.20 -15.81
CA GLU A 71 8.41 -6.60 -16.81
C GLU A 71 7.06 -6.11 -16.25
N HIS A 72 6.93 -5.97 -14.92
CA HIS A 72 5.77 -5.32 -14.32
C HIS A 72 5.76 -3.82 -14.63
N SER A 73 4.56 -3.26 -14.76
CA SER A 73 4.41 -1.81 -14.92
C SER A 73 4.86 -1.07 -13.66
N GLN A 74 5.20 0.21 -13.80
CA GLN A 74 5.60 1.03 -12.65
C GLN A 74 4.53 1.09 -11.56
N GLN A 75 3.24 1.14 -11.93
CA GLN A 75 2.13 1.15 -10.97
C GLN A 75 2.02 -0.20 -10.24
N GLN A 76 2.23 -1.31 -10.96
CA GLN A 76 2.27 -2.63 -10.34
C GLN A 76 3.43 -2.73 -9.34
N ALA A 77 4.62 -2.31 -9.76
CA ALA A 77 5.81 -2.32 -8.89
C ALA A 77 5.63 -1.47 -7.63
N ILE A 78 5.01 -0.27 -7.73
CA ILE A 78 4.68 0.57 -6.56
C ILE A 78 3.74 -0.16 -5.60
N GLY A 79 2.66 -0.75 -6.12
CA GLY A 79 1.70 -1.44 -5.28
C GLY A 79 2.24 -2.71 -4.62
N GLU A 80 3.19 -3.41 -5.26
CA GLU A 80 3.87 -4.57 -4.67
C GLU A 80 4.75 -4.18 -3.47
N VAL A 81 5.50 -3.08 -3.58
CA VAL A 81 6.39 -2.66 -2.48
C VAL A 81 5.65 -1.95 -1.35
N ARG A 82 4.41 -1.48 -1.57
CA ARG A 82 3.59 -0.82 -0.56
C ARG A 82 3.44 -1.66 0.71
N GLY A 83 3.21 -2.96 0.58
CA GLY A 83 3.03 -3.86 1.73
C GLY A 83 4.25 -3.91 2.67
N GLN A 84 5.44 -3.61 2.17
CA GLN A 84 6.68 -3.56 2.96
C GLN A 84 6.71 -2.38 3.94
N LEU A 85 5.86 -1.36 3.73
CA LEU A 85 5.78 -0.20 4.62
C LEU A 85 4.88 -0.43 5.84
N THR A 86 4.19 -1.57 5.94
CA THR A 86 3.17 -1.81 6.99
C THR A 86 3.71 -1.60 8.40
N GLU A 87 4.91 -2.11 8.70
CA GLU A 87 5.52 -1.96 10.02
C GLU A 87 5.88 -0.50 10.32
N LEU A 88 6.46 0.21 9.34
CA LEU A 88 6.75 1.64 9.47
C LEU A 88 5.45 2.45 9.67
N VAL A 89 4.40 2.15 8.91
CA VAL A 89 3.10 2.82 9.03
C VAL A 89 2.53 2.64 10.43
N ASN A 90 2.54 1.42 10.97
CA ASN A 90 2.09 1.15 12.33
C ASN A 90 2.90 1.94 13.36
N LEU A 91 4.24 1.95 13.21
CA LEU A 91 5.12 2.76 14.06
C LEU A 91 4.79 4.26 13.95
N ARG A 92 4.53 4.77 12.75
CA ARG A 92 4.19 6.18 12.53
C ARG A 92 2.82 6.54 13.09
N ILE A 93 1.83 5.65 13.05
CA ILE A 93 0.52 5.86 13.69
C ILE A 93 0.68 6.13 15.20
N VAL A 94 1.56 5.38 15.87
CA VAL A 94 1.82 5.55 17.31
C VAL A 94 2.41 6.92 17.65
N LYS A 95 3.21 7.50 16.75
CA LYS A 95 3.96 8.76 16.97
C LYS A 95 3.28 10.00 16.38
N ALA A 96 2.48 9.82 15.33
CA ALA A 96 1.82 10.90 14.61
C ALA A 96 0.91 11.71 15.52
N ASP A 97 0.67 12.99 15.21
CA ASP A 97 -0.38 13.76 15.87
C ASP A 97 -1.80 13.22 15.56
N ASP A 98 -2.79 13.64 16.36
CA ASP A 98 -4.14 13.09 16.25
C ASP A 98 -4.79 13.35 14.89
N ARG A 99 -4.43 14.45 14.22
CA ARG A 99 -4.98 14.83 12.93
C ARG A 99 -4.42 13.95 11.83
N ALA A 100 -3.12 13.70 11.83
CA ALA A 100 -2.47 12.82 10.87
C ALA A 100 -2.98 11.37 11.01
N VAL A 101 -3.12 10.86 12.24
CA VAL A 101 -3.68 9.51 12.49
C VAL A 101 -5.11 9.39 11.96
N THR A 102 -5.99 10.30 12.36
CA THR A 102 -7.41 10.23 11.96
C THR A 102 -7.59 10.50 10.47
N GLY A 103 -6.77 11.37 9.87
CA GLY A 103 -6.75 11.62 8.42
C GLY A 103 -6.34 10.38 7.63
N TYR A 104 -5.26 9.71 8.02
CA TYR A 104 -4.80 8.48 7.38
C TYR A 104 -5.86 7.37 7.44
N ILE A 105 -6.44 7.12 8.63
CA ILE A 105 -7.49 6.10 8.78
C ILE A 105 -8.76 6.47 7.99
N ALA A 106 -9.12 7.75 7.88
CA ALA A 106 -10.24 8.17 7.05
C ALA A 106 -10.03 7.88 5.55
N VAL A 107 -8.79 7.93 5.07
CA VAL A 107 -8.44 7.56 3.70
C VAL A 107 -8.45 6.04 3.53
N ALA A 108 -7.85 5.28 4.45
CA ALA A 108 -7.91 3.81 4.44
C ALA A 108 -9.36 3.27 4.43
N VAL A 109 -10.30 3.94 5.11
CA VAL A 109 -11.73 3.62 5.06
C VAL A 109 -12.33 3.84 3.67
N GLN A 110 -11.93 4.90 2.96
CA GLN A 110 -12.37 5.15 1.59
C GLN A 110 -11.81 4.10 0.63
N GLU A 111 -10.56 3.66 0.83
CA GLU A 111 -9.96 2.56 0.08
C GLU A 111 -10.75 1.27 0.30
N MET A 112 -11.03 0.90 1.55
CA MET A 112 -11.85 -0.28 1.88
C MET A 112 -13.21 -0.23 1.19
N GLN A 113 -13.88 0.93 1.21
CA GLN A 113 -15.17 1.11 0.54
C GLN A 113 -15.06 0.98 -0.98
N ALA A 114 -14.01 1.52 -1.59
CA ALA A 114 -13.77 1.42 -3.03
C ALA A 114 -13.46 -0.03 -3.42
N LEU A 115 -12.58 -0.70 -2.68
CA LEU A 115 -12.24 -2.11 -2.89
C LEU A 115 -13.46 -3.02 -2.72
N ASN A 116 -14.29 -2.78 -1.69
CA ASN A 116 -15.51 -3.57 -1.47
C ASN A 116 -16.51 -3.47 -2.63
N LYS A 117 -16.57 -2.32 -3.30
CA LYS A 117 -17.40 -2.14 -4.50
C LYS A 117 -16.85 -2.90 -5.71
N ILE A 118 -15.53 -3.16 -5.75
CA ILE A 118 -14.89 -3.98 -6.78
C ILE A 118 -15.11 -5.45 -6.45
N SER A 119 -14.68 -5.90 -5.27
CA SER A 119 -14.99 -7.22 -4.72
C SER A 119 -14.75 -7.27 -3.20
N ALA A 120 -15.57 -8.07 -2.50
CA ALA A 120 -15.36 -8.38 -1.09
C ALA A 120 -13.95 -8.92 -0.82
N GLU A 121 -13.45 -9.76 -1.73
CA GLU A 121 -12.12 -10.36 -1.66
C GLU A 121 -11.01 -9.30 -1.65
N SER A 122 -11.11 -8.29 -2.51
CA SER A 122 -10.12 -7.21 -2.57
C SER A 122 -10.05 -6.42 -1.26
N CYS A 123 -11.21 -6.12 -0.66
CA CYS A 123 -11.27 -5.45 0.63
C CYS A 123 -10.72 -6.33 1.77
N TYR A 124 -11.09 -7.61 1.79
CA TYR A 124 -10.61 -8.56 2.79
C TYR A 124 -9.09 -8.72 2.74
N ARG A 125 -8.51 -8.92 1.55
CA ARG A 125 -7.06 -8.99 1.34
C ARG A 125 -6.32 -7.69 1.67
N PHE A 126 -6.96 -6.54 1.51
CA PHE A 126 -6.43 -5.25 1.95
C PHE A 126 -6.37 -5.15 3.49
N LEU A 127 -7.43 -5.59 4.18
CA LEU A 127 -7.51 -5.61 5.64
C LEU A 127 -6.59 -6.65 6.28
N TYR A 128 -6.47 -7.82 5.67
CA TYR A 128 -5.78 -8.99 6.22
C TYR A 128 -4.73 -9.53 5.24
N PRO A 129 -3.71 -8.73 4.85
CA PRO A 129 -2.71 -9.14 3.86
C PRO A 129 -1.88 -10.35 4.31
N GLN A 130 -1.79 -10.59 5.62
CA GLN A 130 -1.06 -11.74 6.19
C GLN A 130 -1.82 -13.06 6.06
N VAL A 131 -3.13 -13.03 5.84
CA VAL A 131 -3.98 -14.23 5.80
C VAL A 131 -4.20 -14.71 4.36
N SER A 132 -4.48 -13.80 3.43
CA SER A 132 -4.79 -14.15 2.03
C SER A 132 -3.92 -13.44 0.99
N GLY A 133 -2.81 -12.84 1.43
CA GLY A 133 -1.95 -12.02 0.59
C GLY A 133 -2.56 -10.66 0.32
N GLY A 134 -1.75 -9.60 0.36
CA GLY A 134 -2.21 -8.23 0.11
C GLY A 134 -2.72 -7.99 -1.32
N VAL A 135 -3.32 -6.83 -1.56
CA VAL A 135 -3.76 -6.39 -2.90
C VAL A 135 -2.92 -5.23 -3.42
N ASN A 136 -2.80 -5.13 -4.74
CA ASN A 136 -2.22 -3.98 -5.39
C ASN A 136 -3.29 -2.89 -5.59
N ILE A 137 -3.40 -1.97 -4.64
CA ILE A 137 -4.37 -0.88 -4.74
C ILE A 137 -4.04 0.10 -5.88
N GLY A 138 -2.76 0.21 -6.27
CA GLY A 138 -2.31 1.04 -7.39
C GLY A 138 -2.95 0.62 -8.71
N GLU A 139 -3.17 -0.69 -8.88
CA GLU A 139 -3.86 -1.27 -10.03
C GLU A 139 -5.39 -1.24 -9.89
N LEU A 140 -5.91 -1.48 -8.68
CA LEU A 140 -7.36 -1.66 -8.46
C LEU A 140 -8.12 -0.34 -8.28
N LEU A 141 -7.50 0.68 -7.67
CA LEU A 141 -8.14 1.94 -7.34
C LEU A 141 -7.90 3.00 -8.42
N SER A 142 -8.74 4.04 -8.40
CA SER A 142 -8.59 5.14 -9.35
C SER A 142 -7.31 5.93 -9.10
N PRO A 143 -6.73 6.59 -10.13
CA PRO A 143 -5.55 7.44 -9.95
C PRO A 143 -5.75 8.53 -8.88
N GLN A 144 -6.97 9.08 -8.78
CA GLN A 144 -7.31 10.05 -7.75
C GLN A 144 -7.26 9.45 -6.34
N MET A 145 -7.76 8.23 -6.16
CA MET A 145 -7.75 7.57 -4.85
C MET A 145 -6.32 7.23 -4.43
N ASN A 146 -5.50 6.73 -5.36
CA ASN A 146 -4.08 6.48 -5.12
C ASN A 146 -3.33 7.75 -4.72
N GLN A 147 -3.60 8.88 -5.39
CA GLN A 147 -2.99 10.16 -5.02
C GLN A 147 -3.38 10.61 -3.60
N VAL A 148 -4.67 10.50 -3.24
CA VAL A 148 -5.16 10.89 -1.90
C VAL A 148 -4.51 10.02 -0.81
N ASP A 149 -4.32 8.74 -1.09
CA ASP A 149 -3.63 7.83 -0.19
C ASP A 149 -2.13 8.14 -0.05
N GLU A 150 -1.42 8.38 -1.16
CA GLU A 150 -0.02 8.80 -1.12
C GLU A 150 0.17 10.09 -0.29
N GLU A 151 -0.72 11.07 -0.47
CA GLU A 151 -0.74 12.30 0.31
C GLU A 151 -1.02 12.05 1.80
N ALA A 152 -1.94 11.13 2.13
CA ALA A 152 -2.24 10.77 3.52
C ALA A 152 -1.07 10.07 4.20
N LEU A 153 -0.39 9.16 3.50
CA LEU A 153 0.83 8.50 3.96
C LEU A 153 1.94 9.52 4.22
N GLU A 154 2.11 10.49 3.32
CA GLU A 154 3.04 11.60 3.51
C GLU A 154 2.72 12.41 4.77
N GLN A 155 1.47 12.82 4.96
CA GLN A 155 1.07 13.57 6.16
C GLN A 155 1.35 12.75 7.42
N LEU A 156 1.09 11.45 7.40
CA LEU A 156 1.43 10.56 8.51
C LEU A 156 2.94 10.59 8.82
N PHE A 157 3.80 10.52 7.80
CA PHE A 157 5.26 10.51 7.97
C PHE A 157 5.82 11.85 8.43
N LEU A 158 5.29 12.98 7.92
CA LEU A 158 5.72 14.32 8.35
C LEU A 158 5.43 14.56 9.84
N HIS A 159 4.26 14.10 10.29
CA HIS A 159 3.73 14.41 11.62
C HIS A 159 4.11 13.37 12.70
N SER A 160 4.98 12.41 12.38
CA SER A 160 5.39 11.30 13.27
C SER A 160 6.90 11.27 13.55
N GLN A 161 7.58 12.40 13.38
CA GLN A 161 9.02 12.53 13.65
C GLN A 161 9.34 12.78 15.14
N ASP A 162 8.34 13.21 15.91
CA ASP A 162 8.48 13.40 17.36
C ASP A 162 8.48 12.06 18.12
N GLY A 163 8.77 12.12 19.42
CA GLY A 163 8.64 10.97 20.31
C GLY A 163 7.20 10.48 20.48
N ASP A 164 7.06 9.31 21.12
CA ASP A 164 5.77 8.65 21.35
C ASP A 164 4.73 9.61 21.95
N ARG A 165 3.51 9.58 21.38
CA ARG A 165 2.39 10.30 21.95
C ARG A 165 1.87 9.54 23.18
N PRO A 166 1.42 10.26 24.23
CA PRO A 166 0.81 9.62 25.40
C PRO A 166 -0.36 8.73 24.97
N ARG A 167 -0.39 7.51 25.49
CA ARG A 167 -1.50 6.57 25.29
C ARG A 167 -2.24 6.38 26.60
N ASP A 168 -3.52 6.73 26.62
CA ASP A 168 -4.40 6.42 27.74
C ASP A 168 -5.15 5.12 27.43
N ILE A 169 -4.61 4.01 27.95
CA ILE A 169 -5.12 2.66 27.71
C ILE A 169 -6.55 2.52 28.23
N ALA A 170 -6.86 3.11 29.40
CA ALA A 170 -8.18 3.03 29.99
C ALA A 170 -9.21 3.81 29.15
N ALA A 171 -8.84 5.01 28.68
CA ALA A 171 -9.69 5.78 27.77
C ALA A 171 -9.88 5.09 26.43
N ALA A 172 -8.85 4.44 25.87
CA ALA A 172 -8.96 3.66 24.64
C ALA A 172 -9.93 2.47 24.82
N HIS A 173 -9.82 1.72 25.92
CA HIS A 173 -10.72 0.62 26.21
C HIS A 173 -12.18 1.08 26.37
N ASN A 174 -12.41 2.20 27.06
CA ASN A 174 -13.75 2.79 27.19
C ASN A 174 -14.30 3.24 25.82
N ALA A 175 -13.47 3.88 25.00
CA ALA A 175 -13.85 4.29 23.65
C ALA A 175 -14.21 3.07 22.77
N LEU A 176 -13.44 1.99 22.85
CA LEU A 176 -13.73 0.75 22.13
C LEU A 176 -15.06 0.14 22.58
N ASN A 177 -15.32 0.09 23.88
CA ASN A 177 -16.58 -0.40 24.43
C ASN A 177 -17.78 0.43 23.93
N ASP A 178 -17.63 1.75 23.85
CA ASP A 178 -18.68 2.63 23.31
C ASP A 178 -18.91 2.40 21.80
N VAL A 179 -17.84 2.18 21.04
CA VAL A 179 -17.93 1.82 19.61
C VAL A 179 -18.63 0.49 19.42
N VAL A 180 -18.24 -0.56 20.15
CA VAL A 180 -18.88 -1.89 20.09
C VAL A 180 -20.35 -1.81 20.45
N LYS A 181 -20.71 -1.06 21.51
CA LYS A 181 -22.13 -0.84 21.88
C LYS A 181 -22.95 -0.19 20.76
N ARG A 182 -22.38 0.72 19.98
CA ARG A 182 -23.06 1.35 18.83
C ARG A 182 -23.24 0.41 17.66
N LEU A 183 -22.32 -0.53 17.47
CA LEU A 183 -22.34 -1.52 16.39
C LEU A 183 -23.19 -2.75 16.71
N TYR A 184 -23.37 -3.07 18.00
CA TYR A 184 -24.10 -4.27 18.45
C TYR A 184 -25.53 -4.39 17.89
N PRO A 185 -26.34 -3.32 17.76
CA PRO A 185 -27.67 -3.44 17.17
C PRO A 185 -27.68 -3.95 15.72
N GLN A 186 -26.61 -3.72 14.96
CA GLN A 186 -26.48 -4.15 13.57
C GLN A 186 -25.80 -5.51 13.43
N TRP A 187 -24.72 -5.73 14.19
CA TRP A 187 -23.84 -6.87 14.00
C TRP A 187 -23.93 -7.93 15.12
N GLY A 188 -24.51 -7.59 16.27
CA GLY A 188 -24.64 -8.49 17.42
C GLY A 188 -23.31 -9.17 17.80
N ASN A 189 -23.36 -10.49 17.98
CA ASN A 189 -22.19 -11.29 18.35
C ASN A 189 -21.19 -11.48 17.20
N GLU A 190 -21.56 -11.16 15.96
CA GLU A 190 -20.69 -11.34 14.78
C GLU A 190 -19.46 -10.42 14.82
N LEU A 191 -19.52 -9.33 15.60
CA LEU A 191 -18.36 -8.47 15.87
C LEU A 191 -17.16 -9.24 16.42
N GLN A 192 -17.37 -10.38 17.07
CA GLN A 192 -16.28 -11.22 17.57
C GLN A 192 -15.42 -11.81 16.43
N GLN A 193 -15.99 -11.97 15.23
CA GLN A 193 -15.27 -12.49 14.05
C GLN A 193 -14.16 -11.54 13.58
N LEU A 194 -14.25 -10.24 13.90
CA LEU A 194 -13.17 -9.29 13.59
C LEU A 194 -11.83 -9.64 14.28
N ASN A 195 -11.88 -10.44 15.35
CA ASN A 195 -10.69 -10.92 16.07
C ASN A 195 -10.19 -12.29 15.56
N GLN A 196 -10.86 -12.91 14.59
CA GLN A 196 -10.53 -14.24 14.04
C GLN A 196 -10.63 -14.25 12.51
N PRO A 197 -9.90 -13.36 11.80
CA PRO A 197 -10.04 -13.22 10.34
C PRO A 197 -9.58 -14.45 9.55
N GLU A 198 -8.81 -15.36 10.13
CA GLU A 198 -8.25 -16.56 9.49
C GLU A 198 -9.19 -17.77 9.43
N ASP A 199 -10.37 -17.72 10.05
CA ASP A 199 -11.32 -18.83 9.99
C ASP A 199 -11.87 -18.99 8.57
N LEU A 200 -11.70 -20.19 7.99
CA LEU A 200 -12.15 -20.54 6.64
C LEU A 200 -13.68 -20.49 6.47
N ALA A 201 -14.44 -20.50 7.56
CA ALA A 201 -15.89 -20.30 7.53
C ALA A 201 -16.31 -18.83 7.41
N THR A 202 -15.34 -17.91 7.38
CA THR A 202 -15.63 -16.48 7.48
C THR A 202 -16.13 -15.89 6.18
N ASP A 203 -17.21 -15.11 6.27
CA ASP A 203 -17.75 -14.33 5.17
C ASP A 203 -16.89 -13.05 4.97
N HIS A 204 -16.08 -13.04 3.90
CA HIS A 204 -15.21 -11.91 3.55
C HIS A 204 -16.00 -10.61 3.33
N GLN A 205 -17.21 -10.70 2.75
CA GLN A 205 -18.08 -9.54 2.54
C GLN A 205 -18.51 -8.96 3.88
N LYS A 206 -18.90 -9.82 4.83
CA LYS A 206 -19.28 -9.42 6.18
C LYS A 206 -18.09 -8.79 6.93
N LEU A 207 -16.91 -9.40 6.92
CA LEU A 207 -15.72 -8.83 7.58
C LEU A 207 -15.34 -7.47 7.04
N CYS A 208 -15.40 -7.30 5.72
CA CYS A 208 -15.11 -6.00 5.10
C CYS A 208 -16.09 -4.93 5.59
N VAL A 209 -17.40 -5.19 5.53
CA VAL A 209 -18.41 -4.19 5.92
C VAL A 209 -18.34 -3.91 7.43
N MET A 210 -18.15 -4.93 8.27
CA MET A 210 -17.95 -4.75 9.71
C MET A 210 -16.72 -3.90 10.02
N SER A 211 -15.61 -4.13 9.33
CA SER A 211 -14.39 -3.33 9.51
C SER A 211 -14.58 -1.88 9.07
N ILE A 212 -15.27 -1.66 7.94
CA ILE A 212 -15.63 -0.30 7.50
C ILE A 212 -16.49 0.39 8.56
N ASP A 213 -17.53 -0.27 9.08
CA ASP A 213 -18.41 0.29 10.09
C ASP A 213 -17.67 0.56 11.41
N LEU A 214 -16.73 -0.31 11.80
CA LEU A 214 -15.86 -0.12 12.96
C LEU A 214 -15.06 1.17 12.85
N TYR A 215 -14.24 1.30 11.81
CA TYR A 215 -13.38 2.47 11.64
C TYR A 215 -14.17 3.75 11.41
N ARG A 216 -15.29 3.71 10.67
CA ARG A 216 -16.20 4.86 10.55
C ARG A 216 -16.74 5.29 11.91
N THR A 217 -17.15 4.34 12.74
CA THR A 217 -17.69 4.65 14.08
C THR A 217 -16.59 5.24 14.97
N ILE A 218 -15.36 4.72 14.91
CA ILE A 218 -14.20 5.31 15.60
C ILE A 218 -13.97 6.75 15.17
N LEU A 219 -14.03 7.03 13.86
CA LEU A 219 -13.82 8.38 13.31
C LEU A 219 -14.94 9.38 13.67
N THR A 220 -16.08 8.92 14.22
CA THR A 220 -17.12 9.82 14.76
C THR A 220 -16.84 10.29 16.19
N LEU A 221 -15.86 9.69 16.88
CA LEU A 221 -15.46 10.12 18.22
C LEU A 221 -14.73 11.48 18.14
N PRO A 222 -14.66 12.23 19.25
CA PRO A 222 -13.74 13.37 19.35
C PRO A 222 -12.33 12.96 18.92
N GLN A 223 -11.69 13.75 18.08
CA GLN A 223 -10.42 13.40 17.42
C GLN A 223 -9.34 12.85 18.37
N PRO A 224 -9.09 13.42 19.57
CA PRO A 224 -8.12 12.84 20.50
C PRO A 224 -8.48 11.44 20.98
N LYS A 225 -9.78 11.16 21.18
CA LYS A 225 -10.27 9.83 21.57
C LYS A 225 -10.13 8.82 20.42
N ALA A 226 -10.49 9.23 19.20
CA ALA A 226 -10.34 8.40 18.00
C ALA A 226 -8.87 8.02 17.79
N ALA A 227 -7.96 9.00 17.80
CA ALA A 227 -6.53 8.77 17.62
C ALA A 227 -5.94 7.89 18.74
N ASN A 228 -6.30 8.13 20.00
CA ASN A 228 -5.85 7.28 21.12
C ASN A 228 -6.31 5.82 20.96
N LEU A 229 -7.55 5.59 20.53
CA LEU A 229 -8.06 4.25 20.23
C LEU A 229 -7.33 3.59 19.06
N ILE A 230 -7.14 4.31 17.94
CA ILE A 230 -6.41 3.80 16.77
C ILE A 230 -4.98 3.39 17.15
N ARG A 231 -4.26 4.22 17.90
CA ARG A 231 -2.91 3.90 18.39
C ARG A 231 -2.89 2.64 19.25
N GLN A 232 -3.93 2.40 20.03
CA GLN A 232 -4.03 1.19 20.85
C GLN A 232 -4.32 -0.05 20.00
N MET A 233 -5.06 0.08 18.90
CA MET A 233 -5.39 -1.04 18.02
C MET A 233 -4.20 -1.53 17.18
N VAL A 234 -3.25 -0.67 16.82
CA VAL A 234 -2.08 -1.05 16.00
C VAL A 234 -0.90 -1.62 16.79
N VAL A 235 -0.89 -1.44 18.12
CA VAL A 235 0.14 -1.94 19.04
C VAL A 235 -0.28 -3.26 19.72
N GLY A 236 -1.59 -3.57 19.67
CA GLY A 236 -2.21 -4.70 20.36
C GLY A 236 -2.07 -6.02 19.63
#